data_AF-A0A914MDT7-F1
#
_entry.id   AF-A0A914MDT7-F1
#
_cell.length_a   1.000
_cell.length_b   1.000
_cell.length_c   1.000
_cell.angle_alpha   90.00
_cell.angle_beta   90.00
_cell.angle_gamma   90.00
#
_symmetry.space_group_name_H-M   'P 1'
#
loop_
_entity.id
_entity.type
_entity.pdbx_description
1 polymer ?
#
loop_
_entity_poly.entity_id
_entity_poly.type
_entity_poly.pdbx_seq_one_letter_code
_entity_poly.pdbx_strand_id
1 'polypeptide(L)'
;MAGNIIPAIATTNACVAGMVVVEALKIICGQLDKCRAIFIARQPNPRGKILVDEKPASPNPNCYVCSVKGQVLIRVNLERMLLKTFLSTILLKTLNMLKPDVMDICQKHRVLISSEEGETDGIMDRTLQTLGVLNGSQLECDDYAQQLNFKIIIFHDDKLDADGFAVDSNVGNVEESVTGKIAATALDNENALDKDEELKRKRPSTAQETREVCMNEEDRMKDGSNDIEISPKRSRLE
;
A
#
# COMPACT_ATOMS: atom_id res chain seq x y z
N MET A 1 -2.26 14.37 29.79
CA MET A 1 -1.12 13.67 30.43
C MET A 1 -1.49 12.89 31.71
N ALA A 2 -2.75 12.86 32.17
CA ALA A 2 -3.15 12.13 33.40
C ALA A 2 -3.69 10.70 33.18
N GLY A 3 -3.60 10.15 31.95
CA GLY A 3 -4.35 8.94 31.56
C GLY A 3 -3.71 7.61 31.95
N ASN A 4 -2.39 7.53 32.12
CA ASN A 4 -1.67 6.26 32.27
C ASN A 4 -0.58 6.34 33.36
N ILE A 5 -0.91 6.76 34.58
CA ILE A 5 0.04 6.66 35.70
C ILE A 5 0.14 5.17 36.10
N ILE A 6 1.27 4.55 35.76
CA ILE A 6 1.55 3.16 36.13
C ILE A 6 2.35 3.16 37.43
N PRO A 7 1.85 2.59 38.54
CA PRO A 7 2.62 2.47 39.76
C PRO A 7 3.82 1.53 39.55
N ALA A 8 5.01 2.02 39.87
CA ALA A 8 6.25 1.25 39.75
C ALA A 8 6.63 0.61 41.09
N ILE A 9 7.10 -0.64 41.05
CA ILE A 9 7.59 -1.38 42.22
C ILE A 9 9.02 -1.84 41.95
N ALA A 10 9.94 -1.49 42.84
CA ALA A 10 11.37 -1.77 42.67
C ALA A 10 11.68 -3.25 42.42
N THR A 11 10.95 -4.16 43.09
CA THR A 11 11.13 -5.61 42.93
C THR A 11 10.75 -6.09 41.53
N THR A 12 9.73 -5.51 40.90
CA THR A 12 9.34 -5.88 39.52
C THR A 12 10.45 -5.49 38.54
N ASN A 13 11.01 -4.29 38.69
CA ASN A 13 12.13 -3.84 37.85
C ASN A 13 13.37 -4.72 38.04
N ALA A 14 13.69 -5.11 39.28
CA ALA A 14 14.82 -6.00 39.57
C ALA A 14 14.64 -7.38 38.92
N CYS A 15 13.42 -7.95 39.00
CA CYS A 15 13.10 -9.22 38.34
C CYS A 15 13.22 -9.12 36.81
N VAL A 16 12.66 -8.07 36.21
CA VAL A 16 12.73 -7.86 34.75
C VAL A 16 14.18 -7.65 34.29
N ALA A 17 14.98 -6.88 35.02
CA ALA A 17 16.39 -6.67 34.70
C ALA A 17 17.18 -8.00 34.70
N GLY A 18 16.92 -8.88 35.68
CA GLY A 18 17.50 -10.23 35.70
C GLY A 18 17.11 -11.06 34.47
N MET A 19 15.85 -11.00 34.04
CA MET A 19 15.38 -11.70 32.83
C MET A 19 16.04 -11.16 31.56
N VAL A 20 16.19 -9.85 31.43
CA VAL A 20 16.86 -9.21 30.28
C VAL A 20 18.29 -9.73 30.13
N VAL A 21 19.04 -9.82 31.23
CA VAL A 21 20.43 -10.34 31.20
C VAL A 21 20.45 -11.81 30.78
N VAL A 22 19.53 -12.64 31.29
CA VAL A 22 19.45 -14.06 30.92
C VAL A 22 19.14 -14.24 29.43
N GLU A 23 18.19 -13.47 28.87
CA GLU A 23 17.88 -13.51 27.44
C GLU A 23 19.03 -12.96 26.58
N ALA A 24 19.71 -11.90 27.03
CA ALA A 24 20.88 -11.35 26.34
C ALA A 24 22.04 -12.35 26.26
N LEU A 25 22.29 -13.12 27.33
CA LEU A 25 23.30 -14.20 27.31
C LEU A 25 22.97 -15.27 26.26
N LYS A 26 21.69 -15.64 26.08
CA LYS A 26 21.29 -16.58 25.03
C LYS A 26 21.59 -16.03 23.64
N ILE A 27 21.33 -14.74 23.41
CA ILE A 27 21.63 -14.06 22.13
C ILE A 27 23.13 -14.09 21.85
N ILE A 28 23.96 -13.70 22.83
CA ILE A 28 25.43 -13.67 22.69
C ILE A 28 25.99 -15.08 22.41
N CYS A 29 25.41 -16.11 23.03
CA CYS A 29 25.80 -17.50 22.79
C CYS A 29 25.22 -18.09 21.48
N GLY A 30 24.53 -17.31 20.65
CA GLY A 30 23.94 -17.77 19.39
C GLY A 30 22.71 -18.67 19.55
N GLN A 31 22.08 -18.69 20.73
CA GLN A 31 20.95 -19.58 21.07
C GLN A 31 19.60 -18.84 20.91
N LEU A 32 19.37 -18.24 19.74
CA LEU A 32 18.15 -17.45 19.45
C LEU A 32 16.86 -18.28 19.54
N ASP A 33 16.93 -19.56 19.22
CA ASP A 33 15.83 -20.53 19.31
C ASP A 33 15.35 -20.77 20.76
N LYS A 34 16.22 -20.50 21.74
CA LYS A 34 15.93 -20.61 23.17
C LYS A 34 15.45 -19.31 23.80
N CYS A 35 15.41 -18.22 23.04
CA CYS A 35 14.87 -16.96 23.51
C CYS A 35 13.35 -17.09 23.77
N ARG A 36 12.87 -16.42 24.83
CA ARG A 36 11.45 -16.43 25.21
C ARG A 36 10.97 -15.02 25.52
N ALA A 37 9.74 -14.73 25.13
CA ALA A 37 8.99 -13.61 25.69
C ALA A 37 8.45 -14.06 27.05
N ILE A 38 8.87 -13.40 28.12
CA ILE A 38 8.51 -13.77 29.49
C ILE A 38 7.54 -12.73 30.05
N PHE A 39 6.37 -13.18 30.47
CA PHE A 39 5.35 -12.36 31.11
C PHE A 39 5.29 -12.67 32.61
N ILE A 40 5.23 -11.62 33.44
CA ILE A 40 5.10 -11.73 34.89
C ILE A 40 3.61 -11.55 35.24
N ALA A 41 2.99 -12.62 35.73
CA ALA A 41 1.63 -12.55 36.27
C ALA A 41 1.66 -12.18 37.77
N ARG A 42 0.64 -11.48 38.25
CA ARG A 42 0.53 -11.12 39.69
C ARG A 42 0.22 -12.34 40.57
N GLN A 43 -0.47 -13.33 40.01
CA GLN A 43 -0.83 -14.58 40.67
C GLN A 43 -0.45 -15.75 39.75
N PRO A 44 -0.22 -16.96 40.31
CA PRO A 44 -0.01 -18.15 39.50
C PRO A 44 -1.18 -18.36 38.54
N ASN A 45 -0.88 -18.65 37.28
CA ASN A 45 -1.90 -19.08 36.32
C ASN A 45 -2.47 -20.47 36.74
N PRO A 46 -3.51 -21.01 36.06
CA PRO A 46 -4.06 -22.34 36.37
C PRO A 46 -3.04 -23.49 36.33
N ARG A 47 -1.86 -23.27 35.73
CA ARG A 47 -0.74 -24.22 35.67
C ARG A 47 0.31 -23.99 36.77
N GLY A 48 0.05 -23.10 37.72
CA GLY A 48 0.94 -22.76 38.82
C GLY A 48 2.13 -21.87 38.43
N LYS A 49 2.17 -21.30 37.22
CA LYS A 49 3.28 -20.45 36.75
C LYS A 49 3.00 -18.98 37.04
N ILE A 50 3.98 -18.29 37.65
CA ILE A 50 4.02 -16.82 37.79
C ILE A 50 4.75 -16.19 36.61
N LEU A 51 5.83 -16.84 36.16
CA LEU A 51 6.57 -16.48 34.96
C LEU A 51 6.06 -17.34 33.81
N VAL A 52 5.43 -16.71 32.83
CA VAL A 52 4.86 -17.37 31.66
C VAL A 52 5.79 -17.09 30.48
N ASP A 53 6.46 -18.15 30.03
CA ASP A 53 7.36 -18.12 28.88
C ASP A 53 6.61 -18.49 27.59
N GLU A 54 6.79 -17.67 26.56
CA GLU A 54 6.24 -17.89 25.23
C GLU A 54 7.35 -17.77 24.17
N LYS A 55 7.22 -18.50 23.06
CA LYS A 55 8.13 -18.32 21.93
C LYS A 55 7.81 -16.97 21.26
N PRO A 56 8.83 -16.15 20.91
CA PRO A 56 8.59 -14.94 20.15
C PRO A 56 7.82 -15.24 18.86
N ALA A 57 6.80 -14.43 18.57
CA ALA A 57 6.04 -14.55 17.33
C ALA A 57 6.93 -14.28 16.11
N SER A 58 6.60 -14.92 14.99
CA SER A 58 7.22 -14.59 13.71
C SER A 58 6.86 -13.17 13.27
N PRO A 59 7.70 -12.51 12.43
CA PRO A 59 7.36 -11.21 11.87
C PRO A 59 5.98 -11.21 11.21
N ASN A 60 5.19 -10.16 11.46
CA ASN A 60 3.88 -9.99 10.83
C ASN A 60 4.07 -9.55 9.37
N PRO A 61 3.58 -10.30 8.37
CA PRO A 61 3.72 -9.93 6.96
C PRO A 61 3.02 -8.62 6.60
N ASN A 62 2.03 -8.18 7.39
CA ASN A 62 1.29 -6.94 7.18
C ASN A 62 1.87 -5.76 7.98
N CYS A 63 3.00 -5.91 8.66
CA CYS A 63 3.62 -4.83 9.42
C CYS A 63 4.20 -3.78 8.46
N TYR A 64 3.75 -2.52 8.56
CA TYR A 64 4.25 -1.45 7.69
C TYR A 64 5.72 -1.08 7.95
N VAL A 65 6.29 -1.50 9.08
CA VAL A 65 7.69 -1.19 9.47
C VAL A 65 8.66 -2.27 9.00
N CYS A 66 8.39 -3.54 9.30
CA CYS A 66 9.35 -4.62 9.06
C CYS A 66 8.97 -5.55 7.90
N SER A 67 7.83 -5.36 7.24
CA SER A 67 7.49 -6.11 6.02
C SER A 67 8.20 -5.52 4.81
N VAL A 68 8.44 -6.36 3.80
CA VAL A 68 9.06 -5.93 2.53
C VAL A 68 8.16 -5.01 1.72
N LYS A 69 6.83 -5.19 1.80
CA LYS A 69 5.87 -4.35 1.06
C LYS A 69 5.67 -2.99 1.71
N GLY A 70 5.72 -2.91 3.05
CA GLY A 70 5.60 -1.69 3.84
C GLY A 70 4.46 -0.78 3.39
N GLN A 71 3.21 -1.09 3.73
CA GLN A 71 2.06 -0.31 3.30
C GLN A 71 1.14 0.05 4.45
N VAL A 72 0.51 1.23 4.39
CA VAL A 72 -0.50 1.70 5.33
C VAL A 72 -1.66 2.31 4.56
N LEU A 73 -2.89 1.98 4.96
CA LEU A 73 -4.08 2.62 4.43
C LEU A 73 -4.56 3.70 5.38
N ILE A 74 -4.80 4.90 4.87
CA ILE A 74 -5.25 6.02 5.68
C ILE A 74 -6.45 6.67 5.02
N ARG A 75 -7.53 6.82 5.78
CA ARG A 75 -8.71 7.59 5.39
C ARG A 75 -8.62 9.00 5.95
N VAL A 76 -8.81 9.99 5.10
CA VAL A 76 -8.83 11.42 5.46
C VAL A 76 -9.86 12.17 4.63
N ASN A 77 -10.28 13.33 5.11
CA ASN A 77 -11.03 14.27 4.28
C ASN A 77 -10.04 15.11 3.43
N LEU A 78 -9.90 14.79 2.15
CA LEU A 78 -8.92 15.44 1.25
C LEU A 78 -9.19 16.94 1.06
N GLU A 79 -10.44 17.36 1.14
CA GLU A 79 -10.85 18.74 0.90
C GLU A 79 -10.49 19.65 2.08
N ARG A 80 -10.50 19.10 3.29
CA ARG A 80 -10.32 19.85 4.55
C ARG A 80 -8.96 19.65 5.20
N MET A 81 -8.34 18.48 5.00
CA MET A 81 -7.06 18.14 5.62
C MET A 81 -5.93 18.99 5.04
N LEU A 82 -5.27 19.76 5.90
CA LEU A 82 -4.11 20.57 5.55
C LEU A 82 -2.84 19.73 5.54
N LEU A 83 -1.89 20.07 4.66
CA LEU A 83 -0.60 19.38 4.58
C LEU A 83 0.17 19.42 5.92
N LYS A 84 0.15 20.56 6.62
CA LYS A 84 0.76 20.68 7.96
C LYS A 84 0.14 19.76 9.01
N THR A 85 -1.17 19.54 8.95
CA THR A 85 -1.86 18.64 9.88
C THR A 85 -1.52 17.19 9.54
N PHE A 86 -1.47 16.86 8.26
CA PHE A 86 -1.02 15.56 7.77
C PHE A 86 0.40 15.23 8.27
N LEU A 87 1.35 16.15 8.08
CA LEU A 87 2.71 16.02 8.60
C LEU A 87 2.74 15.83 10.12
N SER A 88 2.18 16.78 10.87
CA SER A 88 2.32 16.80 12.33
C SER A 88 1.53 15.72 13.06
N THR A 89 0.35 15.33 12.55
CA THR A 89 -0.57 14.42 13.26
C THR A 89 -0.46 13.01 12.74
N ILE A 90 -0.34 12.81 11.44
CA ILE A 90 -0.27 11.46 10.86
C ILE A 90 1.18 11.00 10.83
N LEU A 91 2.06 11.69 10.11
CA LEU A 91 3.44 11.21 9.90
C LEU A 91 4.26 11.23 11.21
N LEU A 92 4.31 12.38 11.89
CA LEU A 92 5.15 12.53 13.09
C LEU A 92 4.54 11.86 14.32
N LYS A 93 3.26 12.11 14.64
CA LYS A 93 2.64 11.59 15.87
C LYS A 93 2.14 10.15 15.76
N THR A 94 1.51 9.77 14.64
CA THR A 94 0.85 8.47 14.52
C THR A 94 1.78 7.40 13.96
N LEU A 95 2.48 7.71 12.87
CA LEU A 95 3.40 6.79 12.20
C LEU A 95 4.82 6.88 12.77
N ASN A 96 5.07 7.85 13.66
CA ASN A 96 6.30 8.02 14.42
C ASN A 96 7.55 8.22 13.55
N MET A 97 7.40 8.96 12.45
CA MET A 97 8.52 9.46 11.64
C MET A 97 9.21 10.62 12.36
N LEU A 98 10.50 10.81 12.13
CA LEU A 98 11.30 11.93 12.63
C LEU A 98 11.43 13.04 11.59
N LYS A 99 11.84 12.68 10.38
CA LYS A 99 12.13 13.60 9.28
C LYS A 99 11.57 13.01 7.98
N PRO A 100 10.25 13.15 7.76
CA PRO A 100 9.60 12.54 6.62
C PRO A 100 9.85 13.33 5.33
N ASP A 101 10.25 12.61 4.29
CA ASP A 101 10.19 13.03 2.90
C ASP A 101 9.01 12.28 2.25
N VAL A 102 8.10 13.00 1.60
CA VAL A 102 6.88 12.43 1.03
C VAL A 102 6.72 12.80 -0.42
N MET A 103 6.59 11.78 -1.27
CA MET A 103 6.42 11.93 -2.72
C MET A 103 5.11 11.27 -3.18
N ASP A 104 4.37 11.96 -4.04
CA ASP A 104 3.20 11.40 -4.72
C ASP A 104 3.62 10.67 -5.99
N ILE A 105 3.59 9.33 -5.94
CA ILE A 105 4.00 8.49 -7.07
C ILE A 105 2.95 8.46 -8.18
N CYS A 106 1.69 8.81 -7.89
CA CYS A 106 0.64 8.87 -8.89
C CYS A 106 0.76 10.11 -9.79
N GLN A 107 1.38 11.19 -9.29
CA GLN A 107 1.50 12.46 -10.01
C GLN A 107 2.95 12.84 -10.33
N LYS A 108 3.61 12.01 -11.14
CA LYS A 108 4.98 12.25 -11.66
C LYS A 108 6.03 12.43 -10.55
N HIS A 109 5.91 11.70 -9.43
CA HIS A 109 6.85 11.81 -8.29
C HIS A 109 6.95 13.23 -7.75
N ARG A 110 5.83 13.94 -7.61
CA ARG A 110 5.82 15.28 -7.03
C ARG A 110 6.14 15.21 -5.54
N VAL A 111 7.11 16.00 -5.10
CA VAL A 111 7.44 16.18 -3.68
C VAL A 111 6.32 16.96 -2.99
N LEU A 112 5.74 16.37 -1.95
CA LEU A 112 4.73 17.00 -1.11
C LEU A 112 5.34 17.55 0.17
N ILE A 113 6.24 16.78 0.80
CA ILE A 113 6.93 17.16 2.04
C ILE A 113 8.41 16.85 1.82
N SER A 114 9.25 17.80 2.20
CA SER A 114 10.70 17.65 2.24
C SER A 114 11.17 17.83 3.68
N SER A 115 12.16 17.06 4.09
CA SER A 115 12.83 17.17 5.38
C SER A 115 13.79 18.36 5.45
N GLU A 116 14.11 19.00 4.32
CA GLU A 116 14.92 20.21 4.25
C GLU A 116 14.08 21.49 4.51
N GLU A 117 14.60 22.35 5.38
CA GLU A 117 13.93 23.60 5.76
C GLU A 117 13.85 24.57 4.56
N GLY A 118 12.68 25.17 4.34
CA GLY A 118 12.49 26.18 3.29
C GLY A 118 12.02 25.65 1.93
N GLU A 119 12.01 24.34 1.68
CA GLU A 119 11.57 23.81 0.38
C GLU A 119 10.05 23.73 0.23
N THR A 120 9.35 23.28 1.28
CA THR A 120 7.91 22.99 1.23
C THR A 120 7.05 23.93 2.08
N ASP A 121 7.64 24.94 2.72
CA ASP A 121 6.95 25.84 3.65
C ASP A 121 5.80 26.61 2.98
N GLY A 122 5.93 26.98 1.70
CA GLY A 122 4.91 27.73 0.95
C GLY A 122 3.64 26.94 0.62
N ILE A 123 3.65 25.61 0.79
CA ILE A 123 2.52 24.72 0.47
C ILE A 123 1.87 24.10 1.72
N MET A 124 2.42 24.32 2.91
CA MET A 124 1.97 23.70 4.17
C MET A 124 0.53 24.03 4.57
N ASP A 125 0.06 25.24 4.22
CA ASP A 125 -1.29 25.72 4.52
C ASP A 125 -2.32 25.33 3.44
N ARG A 126 -1.91 24.58 2.41
CA ARG A 126 -2.81 24.08 1.37
C ARG A 126 -3.42 22.74 1.77
N THR A 127 -4.60 22.45 1.22
CA THR A 127 -5.28 21.16 1.45
C THR A 127 -4.70 20.09 0.55
N LEU A 128 -4.78 18.83 0.96
CA LEU A 128 -4.27 17.69 0.18
C LEU A 128 -4.90 17.66 -1.24
N GLN A 129 -6.19 17.96 -1.36
CA GLN A 129 -6.89 18.04 -2.65
C GLN A 129 -6.33 19.15 -3.55
N THR A 130 -6.06 20.36 -3.02
CA THR A 130 -5.48 21.46 -3.81
C THR A 130 -4.05 21.17 -4.27
N LEU A 131 -3.35 20.32 -3.52
CA LEU A 131 -2.03 19.81 -3.90
C LEU A 131 -2.13 18.69 -4.94
N GLY A 132 -3.34 18.25 -5.32
CA GLY A 132 -3.55 17.21 -6.32
C GLY A 132 -3.58 15.80 -5.76
N VAL A 133 -3.61 15.61 -4.44
CA VAL A 133 -3.82 14.29 -3.85
C VAL A 133 -5.27 13.88 -4.07
N LEU A 134 -5.48 12.71 -4.67
CA LEU A 134 -6.79 12.17 -5.02
C LEU A 134 -7.12 10.95 -4.17
N ASN A 135 -8.39 10.53 -4.24
CA ASN A 135 -8.79 9.26 -3.65
C ASN A 135 -8.05 8.10 -4.35
N GLY A 136 -7.36 7.26 -3.57
CA GLY A 136 -6.51 6.18 -4.06
C GLY A 136 -5.07 6.62 -4.39
N SER A 137 -4.70 7.88 -4.15
CA SER A 137 -3.31 8.33 -4.30
C SER A 137 -2.39 7.50 -3.41
N GLN A 138 -1.24 7.14 -3.98
CA GLN A 138 -0.17 6.44 -3.27
C GLN A 138 0.94 7.44 -2.99
N LEU A 139 1.29 7.58 -1.73
CA LEU A 139 2.40 8.41 -1.27
C LEU A 139 3.53 7.49 -0.83
N GLU A 140 4.72 7.74 -1.35
CA GLU A 140 5.95 7.12 -0.86
C GLU A 140 6.51 7.99 0.26
N CYS A 141 6.72 7.39 1.42
CA CYS A 141 7.20 8.07 2.62
C CYS A 141 8.55 7.49 3.01
N ASP A 142 9.56 8.36 3.04
CA ASP A 142 10.92 8.06 3.40
C ASP A 142 11.32 8.81 4.66
N ASP A 143 12.00 8.13 5.57
CA ASP A 143 12.70 8.73 6.70
C ASP A 143 14.14 8.22 6.72
N TYR A 144 15.04 9.05 6.19
CA TYR A 144 16.47 8.74 6.14
C TYR A 144 17.12 8.63 7.52
N ALA A 145 16.59 9.32 8.54
CA ALA A 145 17.16 9.29 9.88
C ALA A 145 16.94 7.94 10.58
N GLN A 146 15.84 7.24 10.25
CA GLN A 146 15.49 5.94 10.84
C GLN A 146 15.60 4.76 9.88
N GLN A 147 16.00 4.98 8.62
CA GLN A 147 16.01 3.96 7.57
C GLN A 147 14.63 3.30 7.39
N LEU A 148 13.58 4.12 7.42
CA LEU A 148 12.19 3.69 7.32
C LEU A 148 11.61 4.15 5.98
N ASN A 149 11.19 3.22 5.14
CA ASN A 149 10.47 3.47 3.89
C ASN A 149 9.16 2.66 3.90
N PHE A 150 8.05 3.32 3.60
CA PHE A 150 6.77 2.65 3.39
C PHE A 150 5.87 3.51 2.50
N LYS A 151 4.82 2.89 1.96
CA LYS A 151 3.82 3.56 1.14
C LYS A 151 2.53 3.80 1.90
N ILE A 152 1.98 4.99 1.78
CA ILE A 152 0.66 5.34 2.27
C ILE A 152 -0.31 5.33 1.10
N ILE A 153 -1.40 4.59 1.24
CA ILE A 153 -2.53 4.66 0.30
C ILE A 153 -3.62 5.49 0.95
N ILE A 154 -3.94 6.63 0.33
CA ILE A 154 -4.91 7.58 0.85
C ILE A 154 -6.29 7.31 0.27
N PHE A 155 -7.28 7.23 1.15
CA PHE A 155 -8.69 7.17 0.78
C PHE A 155 -9.43 8.40 1.29
N HIS A 156 -10.32 8.92 0.46
CA HIS A 156 -11.17 10.04 0.81
C HIS A 156 -12.38 9.57 1.62
N ASP A 157 -12.65 10.24 2.74
CA ASP A 157 -13.89 10.08 3.51
C ASP A 157 -14.45 11.45 3.94
N ASP A 158 -15.63 11.79 3.43
CA ASP A 158 -16.31 13.06 3.70
C ASP A 158 -16.86 13.17 5.12
N LYS A 159 -17.02 12.04 5.82
CA LYS A 159 -17.58 12.00 7.17
C LYS A 159 -16.57 12.39 8.23
N LEU A 160 -15.28 12.43 7.88
CA LEU A 160 -14.22 12.82 8.78
C LEU A 160 -14.09 14.35 8.84
N ASP A 161 -13.84 14.84 10.05
CA ASP A 161 -13.51 16.24 10.29
C ASP A 161 -12.17 16.62 9.66
N ALA A 162 -11.84 17.91 9.64
CA ALA A 162 -10.62 18.43 9.01
C ALA A 162 -9.33 17.77 9.53
N ASP A 163 -9.26 17.49 10.83
CA ASP A 163 -8.13 16.81 11.49
C ASP A 163 -8.39 15.31 11.70
N GLY A 164 -9.57 14.83 11.27
CA GLY A 164 -9.99 13.43 11.45
C GLY A 164 -9.29 12.52 10.45
N PHE A 165 -8.72 11.42 10.96
CA PHE A 165 -8.15 10.36 10.14
C PHE A 165 -8.42 8.99 10.76
N ALA A 166 -8.42 7.96 9.91
CA ALA A 166 -8.47 6.57 10.35
C ALA A 166 -7.38 5.76 9.65
N VAL A 167 -6.69 4.90 10.40
CA VAL A 167 -5.66 4.00 9.88
C VAL A 167 -6.26 2.60 9.76
N ASP A 168 -6.39 2.11 8.53
CA ASP A 168 -6.91 0.77 8.26
C ASP A 168 -5.76 -0.25 8.41
N SER A 169 -5.87 -1.13 9.39
CA SER A 169 -4.81 -2.10 9.75
C SER A 169 -4.74 -3.33 8.82
N ASN A 170 -5.69 -3.47 7.89
CA ASN A 170 -5.84 -4.64 7.02
C ASN A 170 -5.46 -4.31 5.56
N VAL A 171 -4.16 -4.20 5.31
CA VAL A 171 -3.63 -3.94 3.96
C VAL A 171 -3.71 -5.18 3.06
N GLY A 172 -3.77 -6.38 3.64
CA GLY A 172 -3.80 -7.65 2.90
C GLY A 172 -5.06 -7.93 2.07
N ASN A 173 -6.19 -7.24 2.30
CA ASN A 173 -7.47 -7.51 1.61
C ASN A 173 -7.84 -6.44 0.55
N VAL A 174 -6.96 -5.46 0.31
CA VAL A 174 -7.27 -4.36 -0.59
C VAL A 174 -7.03 -4.77 -2.05
N GLU A 175 -6.04 -5.62 -2.31
CA GLU A 175 -5.76 -6.16 -3.66
C GLU A 175 -6.96 -6.99 -4.20
N GLU A 176 -7.69 -7.75 -3.37
CA GLU A 176 -8.86 -8.54 -3.80
C GLU A 176 -10.16 -7.73 -3.94
N SER A 177 -10.34 -6.67 -3.16
CA SER A 177 -11.58 -5.88 -3.17
C SER A 177 -11.62 -4.81 -4.27
N VAL A 178 -10.46 -4.40 -4.79
CA VAL A 178 -10.36 -3.44 -5.91
C VAL A 178 -10.42 -4.15 -7.26
N THR A 179 -9.79 -5.31 -7.41
CA THR A 179 -9.85 -6.11 -8.66
C THR A 179 -11.25 -6.67 -8.93
N GLY A 180 -11.97 -7.11 -7.89
CA GLY A 180 -13.36 -7.58 -8.02
C GLY A 180 -14.35 -6.49 -8.42
N LYS A 181 -14.11 -5.23 -8.02
CA LYS A 181 -14.99 -4.10 -8.37
C LYS A 181 -14.74 -3.57 -9.79
N ILE A 182 -13.49 -3.57 -10.25
CA ILE A 182 -13.15 -3.16 -11.63
C ILE A 182 -13.70 -4.17 -12.64
N ALA A 183 -13.64 -5.47 -12.35
CA ALA A 183 -14.21 -6.51 -13.20
C ALA A 183 -15.75 -6.42 -13.31
N ALA A 184 -16.44 -6.09 -12.21
CA ALA A 184 -17.89 -5.91 -12.22
C ALA A 184 -18.32 -4.71 -13.08
N THR A 185 -17.60 -3.59 -13.00
CA THR A 185 -17.91 -2.40 -13.83
C THR A 185 -17.60 -2.57 -15.31
N ALA A 186 -16.71 -3.50 -15.70
CA ALA A 186 -16.43 -3.80 -17.10
C ALA A 186 -17.54 -4.67 -17.74
N LEU A 187 -18.14 -5.60 -16.97
CA LEU A 187 -19.24 -6.46 -17.42
C LEU A 187 -20.58 -5.72 -17.56
N ASP A 188 -20.77 -4.61 -16.84
CA ASP A 188 -21.99 -3.79 -16.96
C ASP A 188 -21.99 -2.90 -18.22
N ASN A 189 -20.82 -2.54 -18.75
CA ASN A 189 -20.70 -1.67 -19.94
C ASN A 189 -20.83 -2.40 -21.28
N GLU A 190 -20.58 -3.72 -21.34
CA GLU A 190 -20.83 -4.50 -22.57
C GLU A 190 -22.32 -4.81 -22.78
N ASN A 191 -23.13 -4.78 -21.72
CA ASN A 191 -24.57 -5.07 -21.79
C ASN A 191 -25.47 -3.84 -22.10
N ALA A 192 -24.87 -2.66 -22.29
CA ALA A 192 -25.60 -1.41 -22.55
C ALA A 192 -25.64 -1.00 -24.03
N LEU A 193 -24.91 -1.68 -24.92
CA LEU A 193 -24.87 -1.39 -26.36
C LEU A 193 -25.79 -2.27 -27.22
N ASP A 194 -26.52 -3.22 -26.62
CA ASP A 194 -27.30 -4.24 -27.35
C ASP A 194 -28.83 -4.10 -27.20
N LYS A 195 -29.33 -2.90 -26.86
CA LYS A 195 -30.77 -2.66 -26.59
C LYS A 195 -31.53 -1.75 -27.56
N ASP A 196 -30.91 -1.30 -28.66
CA ASP A 196 -31.56 -0.39 -29.62
C ASP A 196 -31.99 -1.02 -30.97
N GLU A 197 -31.88 -2.35 -31.15
CA GLU A 197 -32.22 -3.03 -32.42
C GLU A 197 -33.35 -4.08 -32.31
N GLU A 198 -34.27 -3.96 -31.34
CA GLU A 198 -35.43 -4.89 -31.25
C GLU A 198 -36.81 -4.22 -31.26
N LEU A 199 -37.01 -3.22 -32.13
CA LEU A 199 -38.36 -2.72 -32.42
C LEU A 199 -38.67 -2.49 -33.92
N LYS A 200 -38.34 -3.44 -34.81
CA LYS A 200 -38.99 -3.54 -36.13
C LYS A 200 -39.17 -5.00 -36.59
N ARG A 201 -40.08 -5.74 -35.94
CA ARG A 201 -40.64 -6.99 -36.52
C ARG A 201 -42.01 -6.73 -37.14
N LYS A 202 -42.12 -6.95 -38.46
CA LYS A 202 -43.19 -7.73 -39.13
C LYS A 202 -43.04 -7.66 -40.66
N ARG A 203 -42.83 -8.81 -41.30
CA ARG A 203 -42.98 -9.02 -42.77
C ARG A 203 -44.49 -9.09 -43.12
N PRO A 204 -44.92 -9.00 -44.40
CA PRO A 204 -44.78 -10.15 -45.32
C PRO A 204 -44.54 -9.85 -46.83
N SER A 205 -43.90 -10.84 -47.47
CA SER A 205 -44.13 -11.43 -48.82
C SER A 205 -43.94 -10.66 -50.14
N THR A 206 -43.20 -11.35 -51.03
CA THR A 206 -43.45 -11.67 -52.46
C THR A 206 -42.49 -11.06 -53.50
N ALA A 207 -42.00 -11.94 -54.39
CA ALA A 207 -41.46 -11.71 -55.75
C ALA A 207 -40.14 -10.93 -55.88
N GLN A 208 -39.33 -11.06 -56.93
CA GLN A 208 -38.86 -12.12 -57.82
C GLN A 208 -37.70 -11.46 -58.59
N GLU A 209 -36.78 -12.27 -59.13
CA GLU A 209 -35.98 -12.00 -60.34
C GLU A 209 -34.76 -11.05 -60.33
N THR A 210 -33.60 -11.69 -60.64
CA THR A 210 -32.58 -11.31 -61.65
C THR A 210 -31.70 -10.06 -61.36
N ARG A 211 -30.43 -9.93 -61.77
CA ARG A 211 -29.55 -10.62 -62.75
C ARG A 211 -28.11 -10.04 -62.55
N GLU A 212 -27.08 -10.85 -62.83
CA GLU A 212 -25.84 -10.51 -63.62
C GLU A 212 -24.95 -9.31 -63.19
N VAL A 213 -23.60 -9.29 -63.22
CA VAL A 213 -22.55 -9.91 -64.06
C VAL A 213 -21.20 -9.93 -63.28
N CYS A 214 -20.36 -10.92 -63.59
CA CYS A 214 -18.94 -11.07 -63.24
C CYS A 214 -18.01 -9.98 -63.82
N MET A 215 -16.80 -9.82 -63.28
CA MET A 215 -15.54 -10.11 -64.00
C MET A 215 -14.29 -9.87 -63.13
N ASN A 216 -13.32 -10.75 -63.38
CA ASN A 216 -11.96 -10.89 -62.87
C ASN A 216 -11.10 -9.62 -63.15
N GLU A 217 -9.90 -9.40 -62.62
CA GLU A 217 -8.73 -10.29 -62.73
C GLU A 217 -7.56 -9.83 -61.84
N GLU A 218 -6.64 -10.78 -61.61
CA GLU A 218 -5.42 -10.71 -60.81
C GLU A 218 -4.35 -9.78 -61.41
N ASP A 219 -3.44 -9.26 -60.57
CA ASP A 219 -2.02 -9.26 -60.93
C ASP A 219 -1.08 -9.19 -59.71
N ARG A 220 -0.05 -10.04 -59.76
CA ARG A 220 1.06 -10.25 -58.80
C ARG A 220 2.31 -9.46 -59.24
N MET A 221 3.18 -9.12 -58.27
CA MET A 221 4.66 -9.28 -58.19
C MET A 221 5.22 -8.27 -57.15
N LYS A 222 5.86 -8.64 -56.03
CA LYS A 222 7.25 -9.13 -55.77
C LYS A 222 8.34 -8.19 -56.34
N ASP A 223 9.43 -7.77 -55.66
CA ASP A 223 10.29 -8.34 -54.60
C ASP A 223 11.08 -7.21 -53.88
N GLY A 224 11.75 -7.53 -52.75
CA GLY A 224 12.82 -6.68 -52.20
C GLY A 224 13.32 -7.06 -50.80
N SER A 225 14.24 -8.02 -50.73
CA SER A 225 14.99 -8.58 -49.60
C SER A 225 15.89 -7.61 -48.82
N ASN A 226 16.15 -7.91 -47.53
CA ASN A 226 17.51 -7.96 -46.97
C ASN A 226 17.53 -8.61 -45.56
N ASP A 227 18.17 -9.78 -45.48
CA ASP A 227 18.59 -10.50 -44.28
C ASP A 227 19.95 -9.97 -43.78
N ILE A 228 20.13 -9.80 -42.47
CA ILE A 228 21.45 -9.82 -41.81
C ILE A 228 21.31 -10.55 -40.46
N GLU A 229 21.72 -11.81 -40.43
CA GLU A 229 22.13 -12.55 -39.22
C GLU A 229 23.62 -12.31 -38.96
N ILE A 230 24.00 -11.89 -37.73
CA ILE A 230 25.35 -12.10 -37.19
C ILE A 230 25.26 -12.41 -35.69
N SER A 231 25.81 -13.56 -35.30
CA SER A 231 26.29 -13.95 -33.97
C SER A 231 27.42 -14.99 -34.18
N PRO A 232 28.28 -15.38 -33.22
CA PRO A 232 28.57 -14.85 -31.88
C PRO A 232 30.09 -14.63 -31.62
N LYS A 233 30.48 -13.93 -30.54
CA LYS A 233 31.82 -14.12 -29.92
C LYS A 233 31.74 -14.16 -28.40
N ARG A 234 32.22 -15.28 -27.85
CA ARG A 234 32.61 -15.49 -26.45
C ARG A 234 33.91 -14.73 -26.16
N SER A 235 34.04 -14.14 -24.99
CA SER A 235 35.30 -14.12 -24.22
C SER A 235 35.00 -14.10 -22.72
N ARG A 236 35.75 -14.94 -22.01
CA ARG A 236 35.80 -15.19 -20.57
C ARG A 236 37.09 -14.56 -20.03
N LEU A 237 37.19 -14.39 -18.71
CA LEU A 237 38.33 -13.92 -17.87
C LEU A 237 38.20 -12.44 -17.50
N GLU A 238 38.26 -11.98 -16.25
CA GLU A 238 38.67 -12.56 -14.95
C GLU A 238 37.67 -12.17 -13.84
#